data_AF-A0A1Y5TE16-F1
#
_entry.id   AF-A0A1Y5TE16-F1
#
_cell.length_a   1.000
_cell.length_b   1.000
_cell.length_c   1.000
_cell.angle_alpha   90.00
_cell.angle_beta   90.00
_cell.angle_gamma   90.00
#
_symmetry.space_group_name_H-M   'P 1'
#
loop_
_entity.id
_entity.type
_entity.pdbx_description
1 polymer ?
#
loop_
_entity_poly.entity_id
_entity_poly.type
_entity_poly.pdbx_seq_one_letter_code
_entity_poly.pdbx_strand_id
1 'polypeptide(L)'
;MARPQRLPKLQLIQSFAQVAEHGSLAAAAKAVGGSPATLSRHVSSLEAELGVTLFERRGDGLALTASGAALFAHAADVTAAANRFAAAASGQDQGLDGTIRI
;
A
#
# COMPACT_ATOMS: atom_id res chain seq x y z
N MET A 1 12.99 -9.38 18.10
CA MET A 1 12.34 -8.48 17.12
C MET A 1 10.97 -8.13 17.69
N ALA A 2 10.66 -6.84 17.86
CA ALA A 2 9.44 -6.41 18.54
C ALA A 2 8.21 -6.76 17.71
N ARG A 3 7.26 -7.52 18.28
CA ARG A 3 5.98 -7.80 17.62
C ARG A 3 5.18 -6.49 17.62
N PRO A 4 4.70 -5.98 16.47
CA PRO A 4 3.92 -4.76 16.44
C PRO A 4 2.70 -4.93 17.33
N GLN A 5 2.56 -4.07 18.35
CA GLN A 5 1.52 -4.15 19.37
C GLN A 5 0.16 -3.64 18.85
N ARG A 6 0.14 -3.07 17.63
CA ARG A 6 -1.04 -2.55 16.93
C ARG A 6 -0.91 -2.78 15.43
N LEU A 7 -2.03 -3.07 14.76
CA LEU A 7 -2.08 -3.18 13.30
C LEU A 7 -1.72 -1.83 12.65
N PRO A 8 -0.86 -1.83 11.61
CA PRO A 8 -0.55 -0.61 10.88
C PRO A 8 -1.79 -0.04 10.21
N LYS A 9 -1.86 1.29 10.11
CA LYS A 9 -2.99 1.95 9.43
C LYS A 9 -2.98 1.61 7.94
N LEU A 10 -4.15 1.32 7.38
CA LEU A 10 -4.31 0.96 5.96
C LEU A 10 -3.70 2.00 5.01
N GLN A 11 -3.82 3.30 5.31
CA GLN A 11 -3.24 4.37 4.49
C GLN A 11 -1.71 4.30 4.39
N LEU A 12 -1.03 3.82 5.44
CA LEU A 12 0.42 3.65 5.44
C LEU A 12 0.82 2.47 4.53
N ILE A 13 0.10 1.36 4.64
CA ILE A 13 0.28 0.16 3.79
C ILE A 13 0.05 0.52 2.32
N GLN A 14 -1.03 1.24 2.02
CA GLN A 14 -1.34 1.71 0.66
C GLN A 14 -0.25 2.62 0.12
N SER A 15 0.23 3.58 0.91
CA SER A 15 1.29 4.50 0.48
C SER A 15 2.58 3.76 0.18
N PHE A 16 2.95 2.78 1.01
CA PHE A 16 4.09 1.90 0.74
C PHE A 16 3.92 1.12 -0.57
N ALA A 17 2.77 0.45 -0.77
CA ALA A 17 2.51 -0.29 -1.99
C ALA A 17 2.59 0.60 -3.24
N GLN A 18 2.02 1.81 -3.19
CA GLN A 18 2.05 2.75 -4.29
C GLN A 18 3.47 3.23 -4.62
N VAL A 19 4.30 3.51 -3.60
CA VAL A 19 5.71 3.90 -3.82
C VAL A 19 6.52 2.73 -4.39
N ALA A 20 6.28 1.52 -3.90
CA ALA A 20 6.94 0.31 -4.37
C ALA A 20 6.61 -0.01 -5.83
N GLU A 21 5.35 0.15 -6.22
CA GLU A 21 4.88 -0.08 -7.59
C GLU A 21 5.47 0.91 -8.60
N HIS A 22 5.65 2.17 -8.20
CA HIS A 22 6.10 3.24 -9.09
C HIS A 22 7.61 3.54 -9.01
N GLY A 23 8.34 2.94 -8.06
CA GLY A 23 9.79 3.11 -7.89
C GLY A 23 10.27 4.50 -7.43
N SER A 24 9.36 5.48 -7.33
CA SER A 24 9.67 6.82 -6.82
C SER A 24 8.47 7.47 -6.12
N LEU A 25 8.76 8.31 -5.12
CA LEU A 25 7.74 9.11 -4.43
C LEU A 25 7.01 10.08 -5.37
N ALA A 26 7.72 10.63 -6.35
CA ALA A 26 7.16 11.58 -7.30
C ALA A 26 6.18 10.89 -8.27
N ALA A 27 6.56 9.75 -8.84
CA ALA A 27 5.69 8.98 -9.74
C ALA A 27 4.46 8.44 -8.99
N ALA A 28 4.66 7.89 -7.78
CA ALA A 28 3.56 7.42 -6.95
C ALA A 28 2.57 8.54 -6.59
N ALA A 29 3.07 9.70 -6.16
CA ALA A 29 2.23 10.85 -5.82
C ALA A 29 1.39 11.31 -7.02
N LYS A 30 1.99 11.34 -8.21
CA LYS A 30 1.30 11.68 -9.45
C LYS A 30 0.19 10.67 -9.77
N ALA A 31 0.44 9.38 -9.58
CA ALA A 31 -0.53 8.33 -9.85
C ALA A 31 -1.75 8.37 -8.91
N VAL A 32 -1.53 8.66 -7.63
CA VAL A 32 -2.61 8.66 -6.61
C VAL A 32 -3.25 10.03 -6.35
N GLY A 33 -2.80 11.08 -7.05
CA GLY A 33 -3.29 12.46 -6.83
C GLY A 33 -2.88 13.04 -5.47
N GLY A 34 -1.72 12.64 -4.95
CA GLY A 34 -1.21 13.03 -3.62
C GLY A 34 0.04 13.90 -3.68
N SER A 35 0.72 14.06 -2.54
CA SER A 35 2.02 14.74 -2.45
C SER A 35 3.17 13.77 -2.13
N PRO A 36 4.37 13.94 -2.73
CA PRO A 36 5.54 13.13 -2.41
C PRO A 36 5.93 13.22 -0.92
N ALA A 37 5.71 14.38 -0.29
CA ALA A 37 5.98 14.58 1.13
C ALA A 37 5.06 13.75 2.02
N THR A 38 3.78 13.64 1.67
CA THR A 38 2.81 12.80 2.39
C THR A 38 3.18 11.32 2.28
N LEU A 39 3.47 10.85 1.06
CA LEU A 39 3.87 9.45 0.85
C LEU A 39 5.16 9.11 1.60
N SER A 40 6.14 10.02 1.59
CA SER A 40 7.39 9.86 2.33
C SER A 40 7.14 9.73 3.83
N ARG A 41 6.32 10.62 4.41
CA ARG A 41 5.94 10.56 5.83
C ARG A 41 5.21 9.26 6.18
N HIS A 42 4.31 8.81 5.31
CA HIS A 42 3.58 7.55 5.52
C HIS A 42 4.53 6.34 5.52
N VAL A 43 5.43 6.27 4.55
CA VAL A 43 6.45 5.21 4.47
C VAL A 43 7.33 5.22 5.71
N SER A 44 7.87 6.37 6.11
CA SER A 44 8.71 6.45 7.32
C SER A 44 7.96 6.09 8.60
N SER A 45 6.67 6.43 8.69
CA SER A 45 5.83 6.00 9.82
C SER A 45 5.64 4.49 9.85
N LEU A 46 5.43 3.87 8.68
CA LEU A 46 5.30 2.41 8.58
C LEU A 46 6.60 1.70 8.97
N GLU A 47 7.73 2.18 8.46
CA GLU A 47 9.07 1.68 8.81
C GLU A 47 9.32 1.76 10.32
N ALA A 48 8.97 2.90 10.94
CA ALA A 48 9.11 3.09 12.39
C ALA A 48 8.18 2.16 13.20
N GLU A 49 6.93 1.97 12.77
CA GLU A 49 5.97 1.07 13.44
C GLU A 49 6.40 -0.40 13.34
N LEU A 50 7.00 -0.80 12.21
CA LEU A 50 7.43 -2.18 11.96
C LEU A 50 8.86 -2.46 12.44
N GLY A 51 9.67 -1.42 12.67
CA GLY A 51 11.08 -1.55 13.01
C GLY A 51 11.93 -2.11 11.87
N VAL A 52 11.52 -1.87 10.62
CA VAL A 52 12.23 -2.34 9.41
C VAL A 52 12.40 -1.21 8.42
N THR A 53 13.46 -1.25 7.63
CA THR A 53 13.63 -0.38 6.46
C THR A 53 13.03 -1.06 5.24
N LEU A 54 12.09 -0.39 4.58
CA LEU A 54 11.36 -0.88 3.40
C LEU A 54 12.02 -0.42 2.11
N PHE A 55 12.58 0.80 2.10
CA PHE A 55 13.29 1.33 0.95
C PHE A 55 14.72 1.75 1.25
N GLU A 56 15.58 1.62 0.25
CA GLU A 56 16.90 2.21 0.22
C GLU A 56 16.98 3.26 -0.91
N ARG A 57 17.79 4.31 -0.68
CA ARG A 57 18.06 5.31 -1.70
C ARG A 57 19.04 4.75 -2.73
N ARG A 58 18.67 4.83 -4.01
CA ARG A 58 19.57 4.63 -5.15
C ARG A 58 19.69 5.93 -5.94
N GLY A 59 20.74 5.99 -6.78
CA GLY A 59 21.06 7.20 -7.56
C GLY A 59 19.93 7.68 -8.49
N ASP A 60 18.99 6.80 -8.83
CA ASP A 60 17.85 7.03 -9.72
C ASP A 60 16.48 7.01 -9.02
N GLY A 61 16.42 6.73 -7.70
CA GLY A 61 15.14 6.66 -7.00
C GLY A 61 15.16 5.86 -5.70
N LEU A 62 14.09 5.08 -5.49
CA LEU A 62 13.94 4.20 -4.35
C LEU A 62 13.94 2.76 -4.81
N ALA A 63 14.69 1.90 -4.12
CA ALA A 63 14.66 0.47 -4.31
C ALA A 63 14.11 -0.21 -3.05
N LEU A 64 13.39 -1.31 -3.23
CA LEU A 64 12.94 -2.13 -2.10
C LEU A 64 14.13 -2.84 -1.47
N THR A 65 14.18 -2.84 -0.14
CA THR A 65 15.05 -3.76 0.60
C THR A 65 14.51 -5.19 0.50
N ALA A 66 15.25 -6.18 0.99
CA ALA A 66 14.76 -7.56 1.07
C ALA A 66 13.45 -7.66 1.90
N SER A 67 13.38 -6.96 3.04
CA SER A 67 12.17 -6.87 3.85
C SER A 67 11.04 -6.14 3.12
N GLY A 68 11.36 -5.05 2.41
CA GLY A 68 10.41 -4.32 1.57
C GLY A 68 9.80 -5.21 0.49
N ALA A 69 10.61 -5.98 -0.23
CA ALA A 69 10.14 -6.88 -1.27
C ALA A 69 9.20 -7.97 -0.72
N ALA A 70 9.54 -8.57 0.43
CA ALA A 70 8.67 -9.54 1.09
C ALA A 70 7.33 -8.93 1.55
N LEU A 71 7.37 -7.71 2.08
CA LEU A 71 6.16 -7.02 2.56
C LEU A 71 5.32 -6.42 1.44
N PHE A 72 5.88 -6.18 0.26
CA PHE A 72 5.16 -5.61 -0.88
C PHE A 72 4.00 -6.51 -1.33
N ALA A 73 4.23 -7.82 -1.43
CA ALA A 73 3.17 -8.78 -1.77
C ALA A 73 2.00 -8.71 -0.76
N HIS A 74 2.31 -8.70 0.54
CA HIS A 74 1.29 -8.58 1.59
C HIS A 74 0.56 -7.23 1.55
N ALA A 75 1.28 -6.14 1.25
CA ALA A 75 0.68 -4.81 1.15
C ALA A 75 -0.28 -4.69 -0.05
N ALA A 76 0.06 -5.31 -1.17
CA ALA A 76 -0.81 -5.41 -2.34
C ALA A 76 -2.09 -6.18 -2.01
N ASP A 77 -1.97 -7.34 -1.35
CA ASP A 77 -3.13 -8.16 -0.96
C ASP A 77 -4.07 -7.44 0.01
N VAL A 78 -3.52 -6.77 1.03
CA VAL A 78 -4.30 -5.97 1.99
C VAL A 78 -5.02 -4.83 1.30
N THR A 79 -4.35 -4.15 0.37
CA THR A 79 -4.95 -3.04 -0.39
C THR A 79 -6.08 -3.56 -1.29
N ALA A 80 -5.86 -4.68 -1.99
CA ALA A 80 -6.88 -5.31 -2.82
C ALA A 80 -8.10 -5.77 -2.00
N ALA A 81 -7.87 -6.37 -0.83
CA ALA A 81 -8.94 -6.77 0.07
C ALA A 81 -9.76 -5.57 0.57
N ALA A 82 -9.10 -4.46 0.92
CA ALA A 82 -9.78 -3.24 1.32
C ALA A 82 -10.61 -2.63 0.18
N ASN A 83 -10.09 -2.67 -1.06
CA ASN A 83 -10.85 -2.21 -2.23
C ASN A 83 -12.08 -3.08 -2.49
N ARG A 84 -11.96 -4.42 -2.40
CA ARG A 84 -13.11 -5.33 -2.50
C ARG A 84 -14.15 -5.06 -1.40
N PHE A 85 -13.70 -4.82 -0.17
CA PHE A 85 -14.59 -4.45 0.94
C PHE A 85 -15.39 -3.18 0.63
N ALA A 86 -14.74 -2.15 0.08
CA ALA A 86 -15.41 -0.92 -0.32
C ALA A 86 -16.39 -1.14 -1.50
N ALA A 87 -16.00 -1.94 -2.49
CA ALA A 87 -16.83 -2.27 -3.65
C ALA A 87 -18.09 -3.08 -3.30
N ALA A 88 -17.96 -4.03 -2.36
CA ALA A 88 -19.09 -4.80 -1.84
C ALA A 88 -20.11 -3.89 -1.14
N ALA A 89 -19.64 -2.90 -0.37
CA ALA A 89 -20.51 -1.94 0.30
C ALA A 89 -21.23 -0.97 -0.66
N SER A 90 -20.60 -0.62 -1.79
CA SER A 90 -21.20 0.28 -2.80
C SER A 90 -22.13 -0.44 -3.77
N GLY A 91 -22.31 -1.77 -3.64
CA GLY A 91 -23.12 -2.58 -4.56
C GLY A 91 -22.49 -2.79 -5.94
N GLN A 92 -21.23 -2.38 -6.13
CA GLN A 92 -20.51 -2.54 -7.39
C GLN A 92 -20.06 -3.98 -7.65
N ASP A 93 -20.14 -4.86 -6.64
CA ASP A 93 -19.94 -6.31 -6.79
C ASP A 93 -21.17 -7.04 -7.39
N GLN A 94 -22.32 -6.39 -7.58
CA GLN A 94 -23.51 -7.04 -8.16
C GLN A 94 -23.49 -7.18 -9.69
N GLY A 95 -22.34 -7.00 -10.32
CA GLY A 95 -22.22 -6.88 -11.77
C GLY A 95 -21.79 -8.14 -12.54
N LEU A 96 -21.46 -9.26 -11.89
CA LEU A 96 -20.86 -10.39 -12.63
C LEU A 96 -21.43 -11.79 -12.37
N ASP A 97 -22.35 -11.99 -11.41
CA ASP A 97 -23.04 -13.29 -11.27
C ASP A 97 -24.44 -13.10 -10.69
N GLY A 98 -25.47 -13.03 -11.54
CA GLY A 98 -26.83 -12.86 -11.02
C GLY A 98 -27.92 -12.62 -12.04
N THR A 99 -28.07 -13.52 -13.02
CA THR A 99 -29.43 -13.75 -13.56
C THR A 99 -30.27 -14.35 -12.44
N ILE A 100 -30.98 -13.53 -11.66
CA ILE A 100 -32.09 -14.01 -10.84
C ILE A 100 -33.38 -13.45 -11.42
N ARG A 101 -34.07 -14.37 -12.09
CA ARG A 101 -35.46 -14.27 -12.52
C ARG A 101 -36.33 -14.67 -11.34
N ILE A 102 -37.19 -13.77 -10.87
CA ILE A 102 -38.41 -14.10 -10.10
C ILE A 102 -39.57 -13.31 -10.68
#